data_AF-A0A6I6MKQ2-F1
#
_entry.id   AF-A0A6I6MKQ2-F1
#
_cell.length_a   1.000
_cell.length_b   1.000
_cell.length_c   1.000
_cell.angle_alpha   90.00
_cell.angle_beta   90.00
_cell.angle_gamma   90.00
#
_symmetry.space_group_name_H-M   'P 1'
#
loop_
_entity.id
_entity.type
_entity.pdbx_description
1 polymer ?
#
loop_
_entity_poly.entity_id
_entity_poly.type
_entity_poly.pdbx_seq_one_letter_code
_entity_poly.pdbx_strand_id
1 'polypeptide(L)'
;MRMMFLAAAASAALLAGCGIGAPSYPTFGEVSYRIEGTTADANGGAGTQTVIYRDGPKMRVEAMLPTYGQATIVYDESTNAAYVLNPTGIAFSGAPAAASATTSPNAPAAAPAAAPAAAPTTTTPAPGTTAAAPALTTAASGVAVRIEDADAPQPLETAWAALGADNARSTGRCEVAGESGREWTPKEAPAPGVDRVACITEDGIVLRVTESGRTLWEATSLQRGEQDASLFGVPQGYALIDPQGAAQAVGENMEQLDSVTGAPAAPQQAPDPRG
;
A
#
# COMPACT_ATOMS: atom_id res chain seq x y z
N MET A 1 78.01 21.58 4.33
CA MET A 1 76.63 21.87 4.75
C MET A 1 75.68 21.24 3.74
N ARG A 2 75.00 20.16 4.12
CA ARG A 2 73.99 19.47 3.32
C ARG A 2 72.63 20.02 3.72
N MET A 3 72.01 20.78 2.81
CA MET A 3 70.57 21.01 2.77
C MET A 3 70.02 20.16 1.62
N MET A 4 69.00 19.34 1.90
CA MET A 4 67.87 19.08 1.01
C MET A 4 66.86 18.20 1.75
N PHE A 5 65.95 18.86 2.47
CA PHE A 5 64.58 18.40 2.64
C PHE A 5 63.87 18.58 1.29
N LEU A 6 63.12 17.58 0.83
CA LEU A 6 61.85 17.69 0.06
C LEU A 6 61.50 16.34 -0.58
N ALA A 7 60.54 15.65 0.00
CA ALA A 7 59.62 14.76 -0.72
C ALA A 7 58.32 14.67 0.08
N ALA A 8 57.47 15.67 -0.13
CA ALA A 8 56.11 15.71 0.36
C ALA A 8 55.14 15.37 -0.80
N ALA A 9 54.08 14.66 -0.45
CA ALA A 9 52.72 14.75 -0.98
C ALA A 9 52.50 14.45 -2.49
N ALA A 10 52.09 13.21 -2.77
CA ALA A 10 51.32 12.88 -3.98
C ALA A 10 50.40 11.67 -3.74
N SER A 11 49.41 11.79 -2.84
CA SER A 11 48.39 10.74 -2.63
C SER A 11 47.05 11.25 -2.09
N ALA A 12 46.57 12.42 -2.54
CA ALA A 12 45.27 12.95 -2.11
C ALA A 12 44.54 13.67 -3.26
N ALA A 13 44.10 12.93 -4.28
CA ALA A 13 43.26 13.49 -5.35
C ALA A 13 42.33 12.48 -6.07
N LEU A 14 41.95 11.36 -5.43
CA LEU A 14 41.04 10.36 -6.05
C LEU A 14 39.76 10.06 -5.26
N LEU A 15 39.46 10.77 -4.16
CA LEU A 15 38.23 10.55 -3.38
C LEU A 15 37.08 11.51 -3.71
N ALA A 16 37.23 12.40 -4.70
CA ALA A 16 36.17 13.33 -5.11
C ALA A 16 35.27 12.80 -6.25
N GLY A 17 35.41 11.52 -6.65
CA GLY A 17 34.68 10.92 -7.77
C GLY A 17 33.44 10.11 -7.41
N CYS A 18 33.15 9.85 -6.13
CA CYS A 18 32.05 8.98 -5.71
C CYS A 18 30.72 9.72 -5.46
N GLY A 19 30.46 10.81 -6.18
CA GLY A 19 29.22 11.59 -6.09
C GLY A 19 28.26 11.42 -7.28
N ILE A 20 28.66 10.71 -8.33
CA ILE A 20 27.87 10.57 -9.55
C ILE A 20 27.16 9.21 -9.53
N GLY A 21 25.89 9.20 -9.12
CA GLY A 21 24.98 8.09 -9.42
C GLY A 21 24.59 7.18 -8.27
N ALA A 22 24.71 7.61 -7.01
CA ALA A 22 23.95 6.94 -5.96
C ALA A 22 22.44 7.12 -6.27
N PRO A 23 21.64 6.05 -6.18
CA PRO A 23 20.21 6.15 -6.46
C PRO A 23 19.56 7.13 -5.48
N SER A 24 18.67 7.97 -6.00
CA SER A 24 17.79 8.78 -5.14
C SER A 24 16.83 7.86 -4.39
N TYR A 25 16.56 8.20 -3.13
CA TYR A 25 15.48 7.54 -2.39
C TYR A 25 14.13 7.89 -3.04
N PRO A 26 13.20 6.94 -3.19
CA PRO A 26 11.91 7.21 -3.81
C PRO A 26 11.07 8.21 -3.01
N THR A 27 10.19 8.94 -3.71
CA THR A 27 9.08 9.66 -3.09
C THR A 27 7.90 8.70 -2.98
N PHE A 28 7.21 8.69 -1.84
CA PHE A 28 6.13 7.75 -1.58
C PHE A 28 4.76 8.43 -1.66
N GLY A 29 3.75 7.68 -2.10
CA GLY A 29 2.35 8.09 -1.99
C GLY A 29 1.83 9.10 -3.00
N GLU A 30 2.62 9.44 -4.01
CA GLU A 30 2.18 10.34 -5.09
C GLU A 30 1.50 9.60 -6.24
N VAL A 31 1.64 8.28 -6.30
CA VAL A 31 1.21 7.47 -7.45
C VAL A 31 -0.06 6.67 -7.16
N SER A 32 -0.91 6.57 -8.19
CA SER A 32 -2.13 5.76 -8.16
C SER A 32 -1.88 4.39 -8.79
N TYR A 33 -2.26 3.33 -8.08
CA TYR A 33 -2.05 1.95 -8.52
C TYR A 33 -3.01 0.97 -7.85
N ARG A 34 -3.08 -0.22 -8.44
CA ARG A 34 -3.63 -1.44 -7.86
C ARG A 34 -2.54 -2.49 -7.87
N ILE A 35 -2.19 -3.00 -6.69
CA ILE A 35 -1.18 -4.06 -6.53
C ILE A 35 -1.82 -5.27 -5.86
N GLU A 36 -1.58 -6.44 -6.43
CA GLU A 36 -1.96 -7.72 -5.84
C GLU A 36 -0.71 -8.35 -5.25
N GLY A 37 -0.82 -8.98 -4.09
CA GLY A 37 0.31 -9.63 -3.45
C GLY A 37 -0.11 -10.65 -2.41
N THR A 38 0.85 -11.43 -1.95
CA THR A 38 0.63 -12.43 -0.89
C THR A 38 1.39 -12.02 0.36
N THR A 39 0.68 -11.94 1.49
CA THR A 39 1.28 -11.83 2.82
C THR A 39 1.63 -13.22 3.32
N ALA A 40 2.87 -13.44 3.77
CA ALA A 40 3.25 -14.70 4.38
C ALA A 40 2.64 -14.83 5.78
N ASP A 41 2.18 -16.04 6.11
CA ASP A 41 1.73 -16.35 7.47
C ASP A 41 2.94 -16.40 8.43
N ALA A 42 2.74 -15.89 9.65
CA ALA A 42 3.79 -15.87 10.67
C ALA A 42 4.22 -17.27 11.12
N ASN A 43 3.33 -18.26 11.03
CA ASN A 43 3.53 -19.63 11.47
C ASN A 43 3.78 -20.60 10.31
N GLY A 44 4.02 -20.09 9.10
CA GLY A 44 4.25 -20.91 7.90
C GLY A 44 2.97 -21.52 7.30
N GLY A 45 1.79 -21.05 7.69
CA GLY A 45 0.52 -21.39 7.07
C GLY A 45 0.35 -20.83 5.65
N ALA A 46 -0.84 -21.03 5.09
CA ALA A 46 -1.19 -20.48 3.78
C ALA A 46 -1.11 -18.94 3.81
N GLY A 47 -0.46 -18.36 2.80
CA GLY A 47 -0.39 -16.91 2.66
C GLY A 47 -1.78 -16.30 2.44
N THR A 48 -1.93 -15.04 2.86
CA THR A 48 -3.15 -14.26 2.66
C THR A 48 -3.01 -13.46 1.38
N GLN A 49 -3.92 -13.67 0.42
CA GLN A 49 -3.98 -12.82 -0.78
C GLN A 49 -4.48 -11.44 -0.37
N THR A 50 -3.78 -10.41 -0.85
CA THR A 50 -4.08 -9.01 -0.61
C THR A 50 -4.18 -8.27 -1.94
N VAL A 51 -5.09 -7.31 -2.02
CA VAL A 51 -5.19 -6.33 -3.11
C VAL A 51 -5.18 -4.95 -2.47
N ILE A 52 -4.23 -4.12 -2.87
CA ILE A 52 -4.06 -2.76 -2.36
C ILE A 52 -4.34 -1.81 -3.51
N TYR A 53 -5.29 -0.91 -3.32
CA TYR A 53 -5.59 0.20 -4.20
C TYR A 53 -5.06 1.47 -3.56
N ARG A 54 -4.41 2.32 -4.35
CA ARG A 54 -3.94 3.62 -3.92
C ARG A 54 -4.31 4.68 -4.94
N ASP A 55 -4.73 5.83 -4.44
CA ASP A 55 -4.96 7.03 -5.22
C ASP A 55 -4.53 8.24 -4.38
N GLY A 56 -3.25 8.61 -4.49
CA GLY A 56 -2.60 9.60 -3.63
C GLY A 56 -2.72 9.26 -2.13
N PRO A 57 -3.37 10.12 -1.33
CA PRO A 57 -3.55 9.91 0.12
C PRO A 57 -4.60 8.84 0.46
N LYS A 58 -5.33 8.33 -0.53
CA LYS A 58 -6.39 7.34 -0.32
C LYS A 58 -5.87 5.94 -0.58
N MET A 59 -6.24 5.02 0.30
CA MET A 59 -5.86 3.62 0.22
C MET A 59 -7.06 2.73 0.54
N ARG A 60 -7.14 1.61 -0.17
CA ARG A 60 -8.05 0.50 0.17
C ARG A 60 -7.27 -0.79 0.14
N VAL A 61 -7.39 -1.59 1.19
CA VAL A 61 -6.79 -2.92 1.29
C VAL A 61 -7.91 -3.94 1.35
N GLU A 62 -7.89 -4.90 0.43
CA GLU A 62 -8.74 -6.08 0.47
C GLU A 62 -7.89 -7.30 0.77
N ALA A 63 -8.32 -8.13 1.72
CA ALA A 63 -7.61 -9.34 2.11
C ALA A 63 -8.58 -10.53 2.16
N MET A 64 -8.14 -11.69 1.69
CA MET A 64 -8.88 -12.95 1.80
C MET A 64 -8.32 -13.77 2.96
N LEU A 65 -8.91 -13.58 4.14
CA LEU A 65 -8.50 -14.27 5.37
C LEU A 65 -9.06 -15.71 5.37
N PRO A 66 -8.24 -16.74 5.63
CA PRO A 66 -8.69 -18.14 5.58
C PRO A 66 -9.90 -18.47 6.46
N THR A 67 -10.01 -17.81 7.62
CA THR A 67 -11.06 -18.09 8.62
C THR A 67 -12.25 -17.13 8.54
N TYR A 68 -11.99 -15.88 8.15
CA TYR A 68 -12.98 -14.79 8.26
C TYR A 68 -13.52 -14.32 6.91
N GLY A 69 -13.02 -14.88 5.80
CA GLY A 69 -13.41 -14.48 4.45
C GLY A 69 -12.77 -13.16 4.03
N GLN A 70 -13.48 -12.39 3.21
CA GLN A 70 -12.99 -11.10 2.71
C GLN A 70 -13.05 -10.04 3.82
N ALA A 71 -11.92 -9.40 4.09
CA ALA A 71 -11.84 -8.18 4.87
C ALA A 71 -11.49 -7.01 3.94
N THR A 72 -12.09 -5.86 4.18
CA THR A 72 -11.75 -4.62 3.46
C THR A 72 -11.51 -3.51 4.45
N ILE A 73 -10.39 -2.82 4.28
CA ILE A 73 -10.03 -1.62 5.04
C ILE A 73 -9.91 -0.48 4.04
N VAL A 74 -10.50 0.66 4.38
CA VAL A 74 -10.37 1.91 3.64
C VAL A 74 -9.71 2.93 4.55
N TYR A 75 -8.69 3.61 4.04
CA TYR A 75 -7.95 4.65 4.74
C TYR A 75 -7.84 5.90 3.86
N ASP A 76 -8.09 7.06 4.44
CA ASP A 76 -7.88 8.37 3.80
C ASP A 76 -6.95 9.21 4.67
N GLU A 77 -5.71 9.38 4.23
CA GLU A 77 -4.66 10.12 4.95
C GLU A 77 -4.99 11.61 5.08
N SER A 78 -5.76 12.18 4.15
CA SER A 78 -6.11 13.60 4.16
C SER A 78 -7.11 13.96 5.26
N THR A 79 -7.95 13.00 5.65
CA THR A 79 -8.93 13.15 6.73
C THR A 79 -8.58 12.34 7.97
N ASN A 80 -7.51 11.54 7.89
CA ASN A 80 -7.08 10.63 8.93
C ASN A 80 -8.22 9.68 9.37
N ALA A 81 -9.00 9.20 8.39
CA ALA A 81 -10.15 8.33 8.62
C ALA A 81 -9.85 6.91 8.14
N ALA A 82 -10.07 5.93 9.00
CA ALA A 82 -9.97 4.51 8.68
C ALA A 82 -11.30 3.80 8.94
N TYR A 83 -11.72 2.95 8.02
CA TYR A 83 -12.94 2.15 8.14
C TYR A 83 -12.66 0.68 7.83
N VAL A 84 -13.12 -0.22 8.71
CA VAL A 84 -13.24 -1.65 8.39
C VAL A 84 -14.63 -1.90 7.86
N LEU A 85 -14.70 -2.43 6.64
CA LEU A 85 -15.95 -2.81 6.00
C LEU A 85 -16.19 -4.30 6.25
N ASN A 86 -17.24 -4.59 7.02
CA ASN A 86 -17.71 -5.95 7.27
C ASN A 86 -19.03 -6.17 6.53
N PRO A 87 -19.03 -6.89 5.39
CA PRO A 87 -20.26 -7.13 4.64
C PRO A 87 -21.15 -8.13 5.39
N THR A 88 -22.33 -7.69 5.83
CA THR A 88 -23.27 -8.53 6.60
C THR A 88 -24.29 -9.27 5.73
N GLY A 89 -24.13 -9.23 4.40
CA GLY A 89 -25.13 -9.76 3.45
C GLY A 89 -24.62 -10.79 2.44
N ILE A 90 -23.36 -11.23 2.47
CA ILE A 90 -22.89 -12.20 1.47
C ILE A 90 -23.27 -13.61 1.91
N ALA A 91 -24.39 -14.11 1.38
CA ALA A 91 -24.60 -15.53 1.26
C ALA A 91 -23.47 -16.08 0.36
N PHE A 92 -22.53 -16.84 0.94
CA PHE A 92 -21.51 -17.55 0.20
C PHE A 92 -22.17 -18.50 -0.80
N SER A 93 -22.25 -18.10 -2.06
CA SER A 93 -22.56 -19.00 -3.18
C SER A 93 -21.26 -19.41 -3.85
N GLY A 94 -20.42 -20.12 -3.10
CA GLY A 94 -19.27 -20.83 -3.65
C GLY A 94 -19.73 -22.12 -4.34
N ALA A 95 -20.23 -22.02 -5.57
CA ALA A 95 -20.24 -23.14 -6.51
C ALA A 95 -19.16 -22.87 -7.56
N PRO A 96 -18.18 -23.77 -7.76
CA PRO A 96 -17.15 -23.58 -8.78
C PRO A 96 -17.82 -23.52 -10.15
N ALA A 97 -17.60 -22.42 -10.88
CA ALA A 97 -17.98 -22.32 -12.28
C ALA A 97 -17.27 -23.44 -13.04
N ALA A 98 -18.06 -24.39 -13.56
CA ALA A 98 -17.57 -25.46 -14.40
C ALA A 98 -16.82 -24.86 -15.60
N ALA A 99 -15.59 -25.34 -15.80
CA ALA A 99 -14.74 -24.95 -16.91
C ALA A 99 -15.47 -25.19 -18.24
N SER A 100 -15.63 -24.14 -19.04
CA SER A 100 -16.06 -24.25 -20.43
C SER A 100 -14.98 -25.00 -21.21
N ALA A 101 -15.34 -26.19 -21.71
CA ALA A 101 -14.54 -26.98 -22.61
C ALA A 101 -14.42 -26.27 -23.97
N THR A 102 -13.18 -26.01 -24.41
CA THR A 102 -12.91 -25.60 -25.79
C THR A 102 -12.40 -26.81 -26.56
N THR A 103 -13.22 -27.29 -27.49
CA THR A 103 -12.87 -28.33 -28.46
C THR A 103 -11.79 -27.84 -29.44
N SER A 104 -10.71 -28.59 -29.54
CA SER A 104 -9.71 -28.51 -30.61
C SER A 104 -10.18 -29.30 -31.84
N PRO A 105 -9.90 -28.84 -33.07
CA PRO A 105 -9.66 -29.78 -34.15
C PRO A 105 -8.42 -29.47 -34.99
N ASN A 106 -7.60 -30.51 -35.13
CA ASN A 106 -6.79 -30.91 -36.30
C ASN A 106 -5.86 -29.91 -37.01
N ALA A 107 -4.56 -30.18 -36.88
CA ALA A 107 -3.58 -30.07 -37.97
C ALA A 107 -3.64 -31.35 -38.85
N PRO A 108 -3.14 -31.37 -40.12
CA PRO A 108 -1.69 -31.45 -40.32
C PRO A 108 -1.10 -30.86 -41.64
N ALA A 109 0.24 -30.71 -41.59
CA ALA A 109 1.25 -30.97 -42.63
C ALA A 109 1.78 -29.87 -43.59
N ALA A 110 3.09 -29.61 -43.40
CA ALA A 110 4.21 -29.60 -44.36
C ALA A 110 4.58 -28.33 -45.19
N ALA A 111 5.88 -28.00 -45.05
CA ALA A 111 6.77 -26.93 -45.58
C ALA A 111 7.09 -27.01 -47.11
N PRO A 112 8.10 -26.28 -47.69
CA PRO A 112 8.80 -25.00 -47.39
C PRO A 112 8.92 -24.02 -48.61
N ALA A 113 9.51 -22.82 -48.39
CA ALA A 113 10.56 -22.15 -49.22
C ALA A 113 10.37 -20.66 -49.63
N ALA A 114 11.44 -19.89 -49.36
CA ALA A 114 12.04 -18.74 -50.09
C ALA A 114 11.37 -17.32 -50.17
N ALA A 115 12.11 -16.38 -49.56
CA ALA A 115 12.33 -14.91 -49.70
C ALA A 115 11.97 -14.15 -51.02
N PRO A 116 12.18 -12.80 -51.14
CA PRO A 116 11.93 -11.65 -50.24
C PRO A 116 11.22 -10.43 -50.94
N ALA A 117 10.91 -9.39 -50.14
CA ALA A 117 10.78 -7.95 -50.44
C ALA A 117 9.54 -7.39 -51.20
N ALA A 118 8.75 -6.53 -50.51
CA ALA A 118 8.29 -5.20 -50.98
C ALA A 118 7.43 -4.43 -49.94
N ALA A 119 7.84 -3.18 -49.67
CA ALA A 119 7.10 -1.94 -49.37
C ALA A 119 5.99 -1.83 -48.27
N PRO A 120 5.91 -0.69 -47.55
CA PRO A 120 5.00 -0.46 -46.44
C PRO A 120 3.61 0.00 -46.94
N THR A 121 2.55 -0.52 -46.34
CA THR A 121 1.20 0.05 -46.43
C THR A 121 0.75 0.52 -45.05
N THR A 122 0.43 1.81 -44.98
CA THR A 122 -0.23 2.48 -43.88
C THR A 122 -1.66 1.96 -43.73
N THR A 123 -2.02 1.46 -42.55
CA THR A 123 -3.42 1.20 -42.19
C THR A 123 -3.69 1.77 -40.80
N THR A 124 -4.50 2.82 -40.78
CA THR A 124 -5.08 3.46 -39.59
C THR A 124 -6.11 2.53 -38.94
N PRO A 125 -6.00 2.19 -37.65
CA PRO A 125 -7.12 1.61 -36.90
C PRO A 125 -8.02 2.72 -36.33
N ALA A 126 -9.32 2.50 -36.47
CA ALA A 126 -10.42 3.34 -36.03
C ALA A 126 -10.46 3.56 -34.50
N PRO A 127 -11.09 4.65 -34.01
CA PRO A 127 -11.32 4.85 -32.58
C PRO A 127 -12.22 3.73 -32.03
N GLY A 128 -11.64 2.89 -31.17
CA GLY A 128 -12.36 1.87 -30.42
C GLY A 128 -13.38 2.52 -29.50
N THR A 129 -14.64 2.16 -29.71
CA THR A 129 -15.74 2.47 -28.79
C THR A 129 -15.55 1.62 -27.56
N THR A 130 -15.19 2.22 -26.43
CA THR A 130 -15.15 1.53 -25.14
C THR A 130 -16.57 1.11 -24.78
N ALA A 131 -16.89 -0.18 -24.96
CA ALA A 131 -18.09 -0.77 -24.42
C ALA A 131 -17.94 -0.79 -22.89
N ALA A 132 -18.57 0.17 -22.22
CA ALA A 132 -18.72 0.16 -20.77
C ALA A 132 -19.45 -1.14 -20.39
N ALA A 133 -18.77 -2.02 -19.66
CA ALA A 133 -19.41 -3.16 -19.02
C ALA A 133 -20.48 -2.64 -18.04
N PRO A 134 -21.67 -3.25 -17.97
CA PRO A 134 -22.66 -2.87 -16.97
C PRO A 134 -22.10 -3.18 -15.59
N ALA A 135 -21.84 -2.13 -14.80
CA ALA A 135 -21.54 -2.25 -13.39
C ALA A 135 -22.79 -2.83 -12.69
N LEU A 136 -22.71 -4.10 -12.30
CA LEU A 136 -23.67 -4.70 -11.38
C LEU A 136 -23.44 -4.07 -10.00
N THR A 137 -24.11 -2.95 -9.73
CA THR A 137 -24.19 -2.36 -8.38
C THR A 137 -25.16 -3.19 -7.54
N THR A 138 -24.72 -4.38 -7.14
CA THR A 138 -25.37 -5.06 -6.01
C THR A 138 -24.98 -4.23 -4.78
N ALA A 139 -25.90 -3.43 -4.26
CA ALA A 139 -25.68 -2.65 -3.06
C ALA A 139 -25.41 -3.61 -1.89
N ALA A 140 -24.14 -3.86 -1.60
CA ALA A 140 -23.75 -4.65 -0.45
C ALA A 140 -24.18 -3.90 0.82
N SER A 141 -25.04 -4.51 1.63
CA SER A 141 -25.33 -4.02 2.97
C SER A 141 -24.28 -4.58 3.94
N GLY A 142 -23.86 -3.74 4.89
CA GLY A 142 -22.76 -4.07 5.77
C GLY A 142 -22.69 -3.15 6.98
N VAL A 143 -21.68 -3.39 7.82
CA VAL A 143 -21.29 -2.48 8.89
C VAL A 143 -19.92 -1.93 8.55
N ALA A 144 -19.78 -0.60 8.61
CA ALA A 144 -18.50 0.08 8.52
C ALA A 144 -18.13 0.53 9.93
N VAL A 145 -17.03 0.04 10.47
CA VAL A 145 -16.55 0.47 11.79
C VAL A 145 -15.41 1.46 11.59
N ARG A 146 -15.56 2.67 12.11
CA ARG A 146 -14.48 3.65 12.15
C ARG A 146 -13.44 3.20 13.17
N ILE A 147 -12.17 3.16 12.77
CA ILE A 147 -11.05 2.90 13.67
C ILE A 147 -10.35 4.22 13.99
N GLU A 148 -9.77 4.30 15.19
CA GLU A 148 -8.91 5.38 15.62
C GLU A 148 -7.59 5.39 14.84
N ASP A 149 -6.99 6.58 14.69
CA ASP A 149 -5.73 6.78 13.97
C ASP A 149 -4.61 5.82 14.42
N ALA A 150 -4.44 5.68 15.74
CA ALA A 150 -3.39 4.86 16.33
C ALA A 150 -3.55 3.36 16.01
N ASP A 151 -4.77 2.92 15.73
CA ASP A 151 -5.11 1.52 15.46
C ASP A 151 -5.34 1.25 13.96
N ALA A 152 -5.35 2.29 13.13
CA ALA A 152 -5.48 2.16 11.69
C ALA A 152 -4.23 1.48 11.11
N PRO A 153 -4.38 0.39 10.34
CA PRO A 153 -3.25 -0.24 9.70
C PRO A 153 -2.64 0.73 8.68
N GLN A 154 -1.38 1.08 8.90
CA GLN A 154 -0.66 2.00 8.04
C GLN A 154 -0.22 1.31 6.74
N PRO A 155 -0.15 2.05 5.62
CA PRO A 155 0.46 1.55 4.39
C PRO A 155 1.88 1.03 4.66
N LEU A 156 2.31 -0.01 3.93
CA LEU A 156 3.68 -0.52 4.04
C LEU A 156 4.69 0.59 3.71
N GLU A 157 4.31 1.46 2.77
CA GLU A 157 5.07 2.63 2.33
C GLU A 157 5.33 3.63 3.45
N THR A 158 4.42 3.79 4.42
CA THR A 158 4.55 4.79 5.50
C THR A 158 5.80 4.55 6.34
N ALA A 159 6.10 3.29 6.67
CA ALA A 159 7.30 2.94 7.42
C ALA A 159 8.59 3.26 6.64
N TRP A 160 8.58 3.05 5.32
CA TRP A 160 9.73 3.36 4.46
C TRP A 160 9.86 4.85 4.18
N ALA A 161 8.74 5.56 4.00
CA ALA A 161 8.72 7.01 3.85
C ALA A 161 9.30 7.70 5.10
N ALA A 162 8.92 7.22 6.30
CA ALA A 162 9.40 7.76 7.57
C ALA A 162 10.91 7.60 7.80
N LEU A 163 11.56 6.60 7.20
CA LEU A 163 13.03 6.47 7.27
C LEU A 163 13.72 7.65 6.56
N GLY A 164 13.17 8.08 5.42
CA GLY A 164 13.79 9.08 4.56
C GLY A 164 15.12 8.63 3.93
N ALA A 165 15.63 9.46 3.03
CA ALA A 165 16.86 9.19 2.29
C ALA A 165 18.09 9.05 3.20
N ASP A 166 18.10 9.76 4.33
CA ASP A 166 19.24 9.78 5.25
C ASP A 166 19.36 8.50 6.08
N ASN A 167 18.28 7.73 6.27
CA ASN A 167 18.31 6.50 7.09
C ASN A 167 18.10 5.23 6.28
N ALA A 168 18.02 5.32 4.96
CA ALA A 168 17.97 4.17 4.07
C ALA A 168 19.25 4.06 3.23
N ARG A 169 19.65 2.84 2.90
CA ARG A 169 20.72 2.58 1.93
C ARG A 169 20.20 1.59 0.89
N SER A 170 20.56 1.80 -0.36
CA SER A 170 20.20 0.86 -1.42
C SER A 170 21.29 -0.19 -1.61
N THR A 171 20.90 -1.46 -1.63
CA THR A 171 21.82 -2.62 -1.70
C THR A 171 21.94 -3.20 -3.11
N GLY A 172 20.99 -2.94 -4.00
CA GLY A 172 21.00 -3.52 -5.33
C GLY A 172 19.78 -3.17 -6.16
N ARG A 173 19.71 -3.72 -7.37
CA ARG A 173 18.50 -3.75 -8.20
C ARG A 173 17.68 -4.99 -7.85
N CYS A 174 16.37 -4.89 -7.97
CA CYS A 174 15.44 -6.01 -7.83
C CYS A 174 14.38 -5.95 -8.92
N GLU A 175 13.71 -7.07 -9.16
CA GLU A 175 12.58 -7.19 -10.06
C GLU A 175 11.53 -8.11 -9.43
N VAL A 176 10.28 -7.66 -9.37
CA VAL A 176 9.16 -8.38 -8.76
C VAL A 176 7.90 -8.08 -9.59
N ALA A 177 7.10 -9.10 -9.91
CA ALA A 177 5.90 -8.97 -10.74
C ALA A 177 6.12 -8.25 -12.09
N GLY A 178 7.32 -8.34 -12.67
CA GLY A 178 7.70 -7.67 -13.91
C GLY A 178 8.03 -6.18 -13.76
N GLU A 179 8.03 -5.66 -12.54
CA GLU A 179 8.39 -4.27 -12.22
C GLU A 179 9.83 -4.22 -11.70
N SER A 180 10.59 -3.26 -12.24
CA SER A 180 11.96 -3.01 -11.80
C SER A 180 11.99 -2.06 -10.60
N GLY A 181 12.86 -2.35 -9.65
CA GLY A 181 13.08 -1.51 -8.48
C GLY A 181 14.50 -1.62 -7.93
N ARG A 182 14.65 -1.10 -6.72
CA ARG A 182 15.88 -1.22 -5.94
C ARG A 182 15.60 -1.79 -4.57
N GLU A 183 16.54 -2.57 -4.09
CA GLU A 183 16.53 -3.05 -2.72
C GLU A 183 16.99 -1.93 -1.80
N TRP A 184 16.20 -1.69 -0.75
CA TRP A 184 16.46 -0.71 0.30
C TRP A 184 16.46 -1.41 1.65
N THR A 185 17.43 -1.05 2.48
CA THR A 185 17.54 -1.48 3.87
C THR A 185 17.70 -0.24 4.74
N PRO A 186 17.10 -0.21 5.95
CA PRO A 186 17.46 0.77 6.96
C PRO A 186 18.97 0.74 7.24
N LYS A 187 19.56 1.89 7.53
CA LYS A 187 20.97 1.98 7.97
C LYS A 187 21.13 1.45 9.40
N GLU A 188 20.14 1.69 10.23
CA GLU A 188 20.02 1.15 11.58
C GLU A 188 18.94 0.07 11.59
N ALA A 189 19.25 -1.08 12.18
CA ALA A 189 18.29 -2.16 12.28
C ALA A 189 17.10 -1.72 13.14
N PRO A 190 15.84 -2.01 12.72
CA PRO A 190 14.65 -1.64 13.47
C PRO A 190 14.60 -2.28 14.87
N ALA A 191 15.26 -3.43 15.04
CA ALA A 191 15.51 -4.07 16.31
C ALA A 191 16.80 -4.91 16.24
N PRO A 192 17.44 -5.25 17.38
CA PRO A 192 18.60 -6.12 17.39
C PRO A 192 18.33 -7.46 16.70
N GLY A 193 19.10 -7.78 15.65
CA GLY A 193 18.96 -9.03 14.89
C GLY A 193 17.82 -9.08 13.88
N VAL A 194 17.15 -7.95 13.62
CA VAL A 194 16.10 -7.83 12.61
C VAL A 194 16.63 -7.05 11.41
N ASP A 195 16.83 -7.75 10.29
CA ASP A 195 17.27 -7.13 9.04
C ASP A 195 16.08 -7.02 8.09
N ARG A 196 15.60 -5.80 7.85
CA ARG A 196 14.47 -5.57 6.95
C ARG A 196 14.94 -5.02 5.61
N VAL A 197 14.51 -5.66 4.52
CA VAL A 197 14.83 -5.26 3.15
C VAL A 197 13.55 -5.15 2.34
N ALA A 198 13.37 -4.06 1.61
CA ALA A 198 12.28 -3.90 0.65
C ALA A 198 12.77 -3.70 -0.77
N CYS A 199 12.07 -4.31 -1.73
CA CYS A 199 12.19 -3.94 -3.14
C CYS A 199 11.19 -2.82 -3.42
N ILE A 200 11.68 -1.64 -3.83
CA ILE A 200 10.85 -0.44 -4.03
C ILE A 200 11.13 0.11 -5.44
N THR A 201 10.09 0.44 -6.18
CA THR A 201 10.21 1.11 -7.49
C THR A 201 10.76 2.53 -7.33
N GLU A 202 11.19 3.14 -8.44
CA GLU A 202 11.71 4.52 -8.43
C GLU A 202 10.66 5.54 -7.98
N ASP A 203 9.37 5.24 -8.19
CA ASP A 203 8.23 6.05 -7.81
C ASP A 203 7.59 5.65 -6.47
N GLY A 204 8.28 4.82 -5.67
CA GLY A 204 7.94 4.59 -4.26
C GLY A 204 6.89 3.51 -4.00
N ILE A 205 6.62 2.62 -4.95
CA ILE A 205 5.76 1.45 -4.73
C ILE A 205 6.59 0.32 -4.12
N VAL A 206 6.16 -0.19 -2.97
CA VAL A 206 6.80 -1.34 -2.33
C VAL A 206 6.31 -2.60 -3.05
N LEU A 207 7.23 -3.36 -3.63
CA LEU A 207 6.94 -4.60 -4.37
C LEU A 207 7.20 -5.87 -3.55
N ARG A 208 8.12 -5.80 -2.59
CA ARG A 208 8.43 -6.92 -1.69
C ARG A 208 8.99 -6.39 -0.39
N VAL A 209 8.63 -7.02 0.72
CA VAL A 209 9.26 -6.81 2.02
C VAL A 209 9.74 -8.14 2.56
N THR A 210 10.99 -8.19 2.97
CA THR A 210 11.61 -9.33 3.65
C THR A 210 12.15 -8.90 5.00
N GLU A 211 12.14 -9.81 5.95
CA GLU A 211 12.70 -9.63 7.28
C GLU A 211 13.52 -10.86 7.66
N SER A 212 14.80 -10.65 7.93
CA SER A 212 15.78 -11.69 8.22
C SER A 212 15.74 -12.83 7.19
N GLY A 213 15.59 -12.48 5.91
CA GLY A 213 15.50 -13.41 4.78
C GLY A 213 14.12 -14.03 4.53
N ARG A 214 13.14 -13.82 5.42
CA ARG A 214 11.76 -14.29 5.24
C ARG A 214 10.92 -13.22 4.54
N THR A 215 10.29 -13.57 3.42
CA THR A 215 9.31 -12.70 2.77
C THR A 215 8.10 -12.50 3.68
N LEU A 216 7.80 -11.24 4.02
CA LEU A 216 6.61 -10.86 4.76
C LEU A 216 5.45 -10.58 3.81
N TRP A 217 5.76 -9.94 2.69
CA TRP A 217 4.81 -9.62 1.64
C TRP A 217 5.52 -9.52 0.29
N GLU A 218 4.90 -10.00 -0.78
CA GLU A 218 5.42 -9.90 -2.14
C GLU A 218 4.30 -9.70 -3.15
N ALA A 219 4.52 -8.77 -4.08
CA ALA A 219 3.60 -8.46 -5.15
C ALA A 219 3.60 -9.57 -6.21
N THR A 220 2.41 -9.93 -6.66
CA THR A 220 2.16 -10.87 -7.76
C THR A 220 1.75 -10.15 -9.05
N SER A 221 1.18 -8.95 -8.95
CA SER A 221 0.80 -8.12 -10.10
C SER A 221 0.72 -6.65 -9.70
N LEU A 222 1.14 -5.74 -10.59
CA LEU A 222 0.94 -4.29 -10.44
C LEU A 222 0.21 -3.73 -11.66
N GLN A 223 -0.75 -2.84 -11.42
CA GLN A 223 -1.47 -2.08 -12.42
C GLN A 223 -1.42 -0.60 -12.01
N ARG A 224 -0.87 0.26 -12.88
CA ARG A 224 -0.70 1.69 -12.63
C ARG A 224 -1.87 2.47 -13.23
N GLY A 225 -2.28 3.56 -12.58
CA GLY A 225 -3.35 4.43 -13.07
C GLY A 225 -4.31 4.87 -11.98
N GLU A 226 -5.15 5.85 -12.31
CA GLU A 226 -6.21 6.35 -11.43
C GLU A 226 -7.16 5.21 -11.01
N GLN A 227 -7.64 5.28 -9.77
CA GLN A 227 -8.56 4.30 -9.21
C GLN A 227 -9.96 4.91 -9.11
N ASP A 228 -10.99 4.07 -9.13
CA ASP A 228 -12.36 4.54 -8.97
C ASP A 228 -12.55 5.16 -7.57
N ALA A 229 -13.02 6.40 -7.52
CA ALA A 229 -13.21 7.13 -6.27
C ALA A 229 -14.18 6.43 -5.29
N SER A 230 -15.10 5.60 -5.79
CA SER A 230 -16.03 4.81 -4.97
C SER A 230 -15.34 3.71 -4.16
N LEU A 231 -14.10 3.32 -4.49
CA LEU A 231 -13.33 2.34 -3.75
C LEU A 231 -12.90 2.86 -2.37
N PHE A 232 -12.69 4.17 -2.25
CA PHE A 232 -12.11 4.81 -1.06
C PHE A 232 -13.14 5.42 -0.11
N GLY A 233 -14.42 5.11 -0.31
CA GLY A 233 -15.50 5.52 0.58
C GLY A 233 -16.13 4.33 1.29
N VAL A 234 -16.93 4.63 2.32
CA VAL A 234 -17.89 3.66 2.85
C VAL A 234 -19.01 3.47 1.81
N PRO A 235 -19.26 2.25 1.32
CA PRO A 235 -20.29 2.01 0.31
C PRO A 235 -21.69 2.40 0.81
N GLN A 236 -22.57 2.80 -0.12
CA GLN A 236 -23.97 3.06 0.22
C GLN A 236 -24.63 1.80 0.79
N GLY A 237 -25.40 1.95 1.87
CA GLY A 237 -26.06 0.85 2.55
C GLY A 237 -25.26 0.22 3.71
N TYR A 238 -24.05 0.71 3.97
CA TYR A 238 -23.32 0.35 5.19
C TYR A 238 -23.82 1.18 6.38
N ALA A 239 -24.09 0.50 7.50
CA ALA A 239 -24.29 1.15 8.79
C ALA A 239 -22.93 1.59 9.34
N LEU A 240 -22.71 2.90 9.45
CA LEU A 240 -21.50 3.44 10.04
C LEU A 240 -21.58 3.38 11.57
N ILE A 241 -20.60 2.73 12.19
CA ILE A 241 -20.36 2.72 13.62
C ILE A 241 -19.13 3.58 13.89
N ASP A 242 -19.33 4.70 14.58
CA ASP A 242 -18.26 5.55 15.10
C ASP A 242 -18.30 5.52 16.63
N PRO A 243 -17.46 4.67 17.27
CA PRO A 243 -17.44 4.54 18.72
C PRO A 243 -17.10 5.85 19.44
N GLN A 244 -16.23 6.67 18.86
CA GLN A 244 -15.80 7.94 19.43
C GLN A 244 -16.88 9.00 19.28
N GLY A 245 -17.50 9.09 18.11
CA GLY A 245 -18.67 9.95 17.91
C GLY A 245 -19.82 9.59 18.86
N ALA A 246 -20.04 8.29 19.08
CA ALA A 246 -21.03 7.84 20.05
C ALA A 246 -20.67 8.21 21.50
N ALA A 247 -19.41 8.06 21.90
CA ALA A 247 -18.94 8.43 23.23
C ALA A 247 -19.04 9.94 23.49
N GLN A 248 -18.68 10.77 22.51
CA GLN A 248 -18.80 12.23 22.58
C GLN A 248 -20.26 12.67 22.72
N ALA A 249 -21.15 12.13 21.89
CA ALA A 249 -22.58 12.45 21.96
C ALA A 249 -23.20 12.07 23.31
N VAL A 250 -22.74 10.96 23.92
CA VAL A 250 -23.17 10.57 25.27
C VAL A 250 -22.62 11.55 26.31
N GLY A 251 -21.35 11.96 26.20
CA GLY A 251 -20.74 12.95 27.08
C GLY A 251 -21.49 14.29 27.05
N GLU A 252 -21.75 14.83 25.86
CA GLU A 252 -22.49 16.09 25.67
C GLU A 252 -23.93 16.01 26.23
N ASN A 253 -24.58 14.85 26.09
CA ASN A 253 -25.91 14.62 26.66
C ASN A 253 -25.85 14.63 28.20
N MET A 254 -24.84 13.99 28.80
CA MET A 254 -24.64 14.00 30.24
C MET A 254 -24.34 15.42 30.77
N GLU A 255 -23.51 16.19 30.09
CA GLU A 255 -23.24 17.59 30.43
C GLU A 255 -24.51 18.46 30.34
N GLN A 256 -25.36 18.22 29.34
CA GLN A 256 -26.64 18.89 29.21
C GLN A 256 -27.60 18.52 30.37
N LEU A 257 -27.64 17.25 30.78
CA LEU A 257 -28.45 16.80 31.93
C LEU A 257 -27.98 17.42 33.25
N ASP A 258 -26.67 17.57 33.45
CA ASP A 258 -26.10 18.24 34.62
C ASP A 258 -26.45 19.75 34.63
N SER A 259 -26.51 20.38 33.46
CA SER A 259 -26.92 21.79 33.33
C SER A 259 -28.41 22.03 33.67
N VAL A 260 -29.29 21.05 33.41
CA VAL A 260 -30.73 21.13 33.70
C VAL A 260 -31.04 20.82 35.15
N THR A 261 -30.27 19.93 35.79
CA THR A 261 -30.48 19.53 37.19
C THR A 261 -29.90 20.51 38.21
N GLY A 262 -29.15 21.53 37.78
CA GLY A 262 -28.72 22.63 38.65
C GLY A 262 -27.79 22.18 39.76
N ALA A 263 -26.90 21.21 39.49
CA ALA A 263 -25.88 20.80 40.44
C ALA A 263 -25.07 22.02 40.90
N PRO A 264 -24.94 22.28 42.22
CA PRO A 264 -24.27 23.47 42.71
C PRO A 264 -22.80 23.47 42.29
N ALA A 265 -22.33 24.58 41.73
CA ALA A 265 -20.92 24.81 41.43
C ALA A 265 -20.07 24.44 42.64
N ALA A 266 -19.06 23.58 42.43
CA ALA A 266 -18.10 23.24 43.48
C ALA A 266 -17.55 24.53 44.10
N PRO A 267 -17.52 24.66 45.44
CA PRO A 267 -17.11 25.89 46.08
C PRO A 267 -15.68 26.26 45.65
N GLN A 268 -15.53 27.44 45.04
CA GLN A 268 -14.22 28.03 44.74
C GLN A 268 -13.36 28.00 46.00
N GLN A 269 -12.28 27.22 45.97
CA GLN A 269 -11.26 27.25 47.02
C GLN A 269 -10.74 28.69 47.15
N ALA A 270 -10.94 29.26 48.34
CA ALA A 270 -10.44 30.58 48.68
C ALA A 270 -8.90 30.60 48.57
N PRO A 271 -8.29 31.70 48.07
CA PRO A 271 -6.84 31.80 47.98
C PRO A 271 -6.21 31.77 49.38
N ASP A 272 -5.19 30.93 49.54
CA ASP A 272 -4.42 30.76 50.77
C ASP A 272 -3.87 32.12 51.27
N PRO A 273 -4.10 32.53 52.53
CA PRO A 273 -3.48 33.71 53.09
C PRO A 273 -1.98 33.44 53.33
N ARG A 274 -1.14 34.22 52.67
CA ARG A 274 0.33 34.20 52.81
C ARG A 274 0.75 34.27 54.29
N GLY A 275 1.54 33.30 54.72
CA GLY A 275 2.48 33.40 55.84
C GLY A 275 3.89 33.64 55.33
#